data_AF-A0A8H9H021-F1
#
_entry.id   AF-A0A8H9H021-F1
#
_cell.length_a   1.000
_cell.length_b   1.000
_cell.length_c   1.000
_cell.angle_alpha   90.00
_cell.angle_beta   90.00
_cell.angle_gamma   90.00
#
_symmetry.space_group_name_H-M   'P 1'
#
loop_
_entity.id
_entity.type
_entity.pdbx_description
1 polymer ?
#
loop_
_entity_poly.entity_id
_entity_poly.type
_entity_poly.pdbx_seq_one_letter_code
_entity_poly.pdbx_strand_id
1 'polypeptide(L)'
;MSGRALPTGVAPATTGAGPAHPVTLGAAAVPAGFNPAGAADGGASGAPRGVRTLRRAARGLVVAALAACLVAVLPAAAFAHVKVTADAAVQGGYAALTFRIPNEHDDVSTTKIEVRLPSDFPLASVSVKPHPGWSYEIEKTTLATPIESHGAKIGEVPSKITWTASGEDSAIKPGEYDEFSVSAGPLPDTDQLAFKTLQYYSDGEVVRWIQEQGTGDEEPERPAPVLELTAKGAVAPAPATAARAATAAGTGSDAGVSWAIGLSAASLVICLGCAVALALRWRRTG
;
A
#
# COMPACT_ATOMS: atom_id res chain seq x y z
N MET A 1 12.93 -7.11 -67.23
CA MET A 1 13.46 -8.41 -66.75
C MET A 1 12.98 -8.54 -65.31
N SER A 2 11.77 -9.07 -65.14
CA SER A 2 11.51 -10.45 -64.65
C SER A 2 11.88 -10.54 -63.17
N GLY A 3 10.98 -10.61 -62.19
CA GLY A 3 9.63 -11.15 -62.18
C GLY A 3 9.64 -12.44 -61.37
N ARG A 4 8.97 -12.48 -60.21
CA ARG A 4 8.22 -13.66 -59.72
C ARG A 4 7.44 -13.34 -58.45
N ALA A 5 6.12 -13.37 -58.58
CA ALA A 5 5.20 -13.78 -57.52
C ALA A 5 5.00 -15.30 -57.59
N LEU A 6 4.65 -15.95 -56.47
CA LEU A 6 3.42 -16.74 -56.28
C LEU A 6 3.38 -17.41 -54.88
N PRO A 7 2.19 -17.82 -54.39
CA PRO A 7 1.84 -18.00 -52.97
C PRO A 7 1.56 -19.48 -52.60
N THR A 8 1.29 -19.75 -51.31
CA THR A 8 0.36 -20.81 -50.84
C THR A 8 0.01 -20.62 -49.36
N GLY A 9 -1.29 -20.74 -49.03
CA GLY A 9 -1.84 -20.69 -47.67
C GLY A 9 -2.05 -22.08 -47.03
N VAL A 10 -3.09 -22.16 -46.16
CA VAL A 10 -3.58 -23.26 -45.27
C VAL A 10 -3.13 -23.03 -43.81
N ALA A 11 -3.94 -23.10 -42.74
CA ALA A 11 -5.38 -23.06 -42.42
C ALA A 11 -5.47 -22.92 -40.86
N PRO A 12 -6.61 -22.49 -40.28
CA PRO A 12 -6.71 -22.26 -38.83
C PRO A 12 -7.11 -23.51 -38.03
N ALA A 13 -6.57 -23.67 -36.82
CA ALA A 13 -6.97 -24.71 -35.88
C ALA A 13 -8.11 -24.24 -34.97
N THR A 14 -9.23 -24.96 -35.06
CA THR A 14 -10.41 -24.88 -34.18
C THR A 14 -10.28 -25.91 -33.06
N THR A 15 -10.51 -25.56 -31.79
CA THR A 15 -11.00 -26.41 -30.67
C THR A 15 -11.18 -25.47 -29.47
N GLY A 16 -12.24 -25.42 -28.66
CA GLY A 16 -13.51 -26.13 -28.59
C GLY A 16 -14.29 -25.48 -27.44
N ALA A 17 -15.53 -25.09 -27.71
CA ALA A 17 -16.46 -24.55 -26.72
C ALA A 17 -17.14 -25.71 -25.98
N GLY A 18 -17.07 -25.72 -24.64
CA GLY A 18 -17.84 -26.63 -23.77
C GLY A 18 -19.16 -25.97 -23.33
N PRO A 19 -20.29 -26.72 -23.27
CA PRO A 19 -21.61 -26.14 -23.10
C PRO A 19 -21.98 -25.84 -21.63
N ALA A 20 -22.76 -24.78 -21.48
CA ALA A 20 -23.51 -24.43 -20.29
C ALA A 20 -24.69 -25.39 -20.06
N HIS A 21 -24.90 -25.84 -18.82
CA HIS A 21 -26.14 -26.49 -18.39
C HIS A 21 -27.00 -25.50 -17.59
N PRO A 22 -28.32 -25.46 -17.84
CA PRO A 22 -29.24 -24.58 -17.13
C PRO A 22 -29.77 -25.17 -15.82
N VAL A 23 -30.18 -24.23 -14.96
CA VAL A 23 -30.91 -24.29 -13.68
C VAL A 23 -32.20 -25.11 -13.77
N THR A 24 -32.57 -25.86 -12.71
CA THR A 24 -33.98 -25.96 -12.24
C THR A 24 -34.07 -26.36 -10.75
N LEU A 25 -34.89 -25.60 -10.01
CA LEU A 25 -35.38 -25.84 -8.64
C LEU A 25 -36.30 -27.08 -8.54
N GLY A 26 -36.49 -27.61 -7.32
CA GLY A 26 -37.85 -27.98 -6.92
C GLY A 26 -38.05 -29.25 -6.10
N ALA A 27 -38.37 -29.04 -4.82
CA ALA A 27 -39.47 -29.64 -4.07
C ALA A 27 -39.45 -31.14 -3.69
N ALA A 28 -39.42 -31.33 -2.36
CA ALA A 28 -40.38 -32.07 -1.52
C ALA A 28 -40.69 -33.56 -1.81
N ALA A 29 -40.58 -34.40 -0.78
CA ALA A 29 -41.74 -34.87 0.00
C ALA A 29 -41.36 -35.98 1.00
N VAL A 30 -42.03 -35.93 2.14
CA VAL A 30 -42.10 -36.92 3.24
C VAL A 30 -43.08 -38.04 2.85
N PRO A 31 -42.90 -39.28 3.35
CA PRO A 31 -43.93 -39.87 4.24
C PRO A 31 -43.28 -40.51 5.50
N ALA A 32 -43.84 -40.32 6.70
CA ALA A 32 -44.79 -41.24 7.37
C ALA A 32 -44.27 -42.70 7.39
N GLY A 33 -43.97 -43.35 8.51
CA GLY A 33 -44.54 -43.29 9.85
C GLY A 33 -45.05 -44.68 10.17
N PHE A 34 -44.38 -45.43 11.05
CA PHE A 34 -45.01 -46.49 11.86
C PHE A 34 -44.05 -46.96 12.96
N ASN A 35 -44.57 -46.99 14.18
CA ASN A 35 -43.94 -47.52 15.38
C ASN A 35 -44.70 -48.81 15.74
N PRO A 36 -44.04 -49.84 16.29
CA PRO A 36 -44.66 -50.41 17.48
C PRO A 36 -43.68 -50.72 18.61
N ALA A 37 -44.28 -50.65 19.79
CA ALA A 37 -43.72 -50.83 21.11
C ALA A 37 -42.97 -52.14 21.34
N GLY A 38 -41.98 -52.07 22.24
CA GLY A 38 -41.38 -53.20 22.93
C GLY A 38 -40.88 -52.73 24.30
N ALA A 39 -41.60 -53.12 25.35
CA ALA A 39 -41.33 -52.80 26.73
C ALA A 39 -40.03 -53.47 27.25
N ALA A 40 -39.37 -52.83 28.23
CA ALA A 40 -39.08 -53.40 29.56
C ALA A 40 -38.00 -52.58 30.30
N ASP A 41 -38.41 -52.09 31.47
CA ASP A 41 -37.73 -52.03 32.76
C ASP A 41 -36.21 -51.79 32.88
N GLY A 42 -35.91 -50.77 33.71
CA GLY A 42 -35.10 -51.02 34.91
C GLY A 42 -33.71 -50.38 34.93
N GLY A 43 -33.46 -49.57 35.98
CA GLY A 43 -32.11 -49.39 36.51
C GLY A 43 -31.57 -47.97 36.44
N ALA A 44 -31.85 -47.19 37.47
CA ALA A 44 -31.16 -45.94 37.77
C ALA A 44 -29.64 -46.17 37.99
N SER A 45 -28.79 -45.31 37.44
CA SER A 45 -27.55 -44.91 38.11
C SER A 45 -26.99 -43.61 37.53
N GLY A 46 -26.74 -42.63 38.40
CA GLY A 46 -26.36 -41.27 38.05
C GLY A 46 -24.94 -41.16 37.52
N ALA A 47 -24.78 -40.54 36.36
CA ALA A 47 -23.50 -40.09 35.85
C ALA A 47 -23.33 -38.57 36.12
N PRO A 48 -22.18 -38.13 36.66
CA PRO A 48 -21.96 -36.74 37.04
C PRO A 48 -21.89 -35.84 35.81
N ARG A 49 -22.66 -34.74 35.84
CA ARG A 49 -22.81 -33.71 34.80
C ARG A 49 -21.53 -32.88 34.54
N GLY A 50 -20.35 -33.33 34.96
CA GLY A 50 -19.10 -32.53 35.01
C GLY A 50 -18.12 -32.70 33.85
N VAL A 51 -18.22 -33.75 33.03
CA VAL A 51 -17.15 -34.08 32.05
C VAL A 51 -17.43 -33.56 30.62
N ARG A 52 -18.68 -33.20 30.30
CA ARG A 52 -19.05 -32.69 28.95
C ARG A 52 -18.73 -31.21 28.74
N THR A 53 -18.57 -30.43 29.81
CA THR A 53 -18.27 -28.99 29.79
C THR A 53 -16.78 -28.71 29.54
N LEU A 54 -15.87 -29.56 30.05
CA LEU A 54 -14.42 -29.40 29.84
C LEU A 54 -13.99 -29.61 28.37
N ARG A 55 -14.64 -30.52 27.63
CA ARG A 55 -14.33 -30.75 26.20
C ARG A 55 -14.80 -29.61 25.28
N ARG A 56 -15.78 -28.80 25.70
CA ARG A 56 -16.25 -27.63 24.93
C ARG A 56 -15.38 -26.39 25.18
N ALA A 57 -14.87 -26.22 26.41
CA ALA A 57 -13.93 -25.17 26.75
C ALA A 57 -12.58 -25.31 26.00
N ALA A 58 -12.06 -26.54 25.88
CA ALA A 58 -10.83 -26.81 25.15
C ALA A 58 -10.94 -26.54 23.62
N ARG A 59 -12.13 -26.74 23.02
CA ARG A 59 -12.37 -26.45 21.59
C ARG A 59 -12.55 -24.96 21.30
N GLY A 60 -13.12 -24.20 22.23
CA GLY A 60 -13.24 -22.74 22.11
C GLY A 60 -11.88 -22.03 22.16
N LEU A 61 -10.94 -22.55 22.97
CA LEU A 61 -9.58 -22.00 23.08
C LEU A 61 -8.75 -22.21 21.79
N VAL A 62 -8.93 -23.34 21.10
CA VAL A 62 -8.22 -23.64 19.83
C VAL A 62 -8.74 -22.78 18.68
N VAL A 63 -10.06 -22.53 18.60
CA VAL A 63 -10.66 -21.67 17.56
C VAL A 63 -10.31 -20.19 17.80
N ALA A 64 -10.27 -19.74 19.06
CA ALA A 64 -9.85 -18.38 19.39
C ALA A 64 -8.35 -18.15 19.13
N ALA A 65 -7.50 -19.16 19.37
CA ALA A 65 -6.08 -19.08 19.04
C ALA A 65 -5.81 -19.06 17.52
N LEU A 66 -6.57 -19.84 16.74
CA LEU A 66 -6.47 -19.82 15.27
C LEU A 66 -6.98 -18.50 14.66
N ALA A 67 -8.02 -17.89 15.23
CA ALA A 67 -8.51 -16.57 14.80
C ALA A 67 -7.53 -15.44 15.16
N ALA A 68 -6.83 -15.54 16.30
CA ALA A 68 -5.79 -14.57 16.68
C ALA A 68 -4.52 -14.68 15.82
N CYS A 69 -4.15 -15.89 15.35
CA CYS A 69 -3.04 -16.07 14.42
C CYS A 69 -3.35 -15.56 13.00
N LEU A 70 -4.62 -15.54 12.57
CA LEU A 70 -4.98 -15.09 11.22
C LEU A 70 -4.91 -13.56 11.04
N VAL A 71 -5.01 -12.79 12.13
CA VAL A 71 -4.88 -11.31 12.09
C VAL A 71 -3.41 -10.85 12.07
N ALA A 72 -2.46 -11.74 12.37
CA ALA A 72 -1.02 -11.42 12.39
C ALA A 72 -0.31 -11.60 11.03
N VAL A 73 -1.02 -12.02 9.99
CA VAL A 73 -0.50 -12.07 8.60
C VAL A 73 -1.15 -10.96 7.79
N LEU A 74 -1.06 -9.73 8.29
CA LEU A 74 -1.11 -8.59 7.40
C LEU A 74 0.30 -8.51 6.79
N PRO A 75 0.47 -8.58 5.46
CA PRO A 75 1.74 -8.22 4.88
C PRO A 75 2.05 -6.81 5.39
N ALA A 76 3.24 -6.61 5.96
CA ALA A 76 3.80 -5.29 6.22
C ALA A 76 4.16 -4.64 4.87
N ALA A 77 3.21 -4.57 3.95
CA ALA A 77 3.33 -3.82 2.73
C ALA A 77 3.05 -2.35 3.07
N ALA A 78 3.81 -1.45 2.45
CA ALA A 78 3.59 0.00 2.37
C ALA A 78 4.55 0.95 3.13
N PHE A 79 5.85 0.65 3.24
CA PHE A 79 6.85 1.71 3.51
C PHE A 79 8.10 1.70 2.61
N ALA A 80 8.12 0.85 1.59
CA ALA A 80 9.34 0.52 0.88
C ALA A 80 9.37 1.00 -0.60
N HIS A 81 8.31 1.65 -1.08
CA HIS A 81 8.32 2.26 -2.42
C HIS A 81 9.20 3.50 -2.48
N VAL A 82 9.93 3.66 -3.59
CA VAL A 82 10.58 4.94 -3.92
C VAL A 82 9.52 6.02 -4.08
N LYS A 83 9.75 7.19 -3.48
CA LYS A 83 8.82 8.33 -3.52
C LYS A 83 9.55 9.59 -3.95
N VAL A 84 8.80 10.51 -4.54
CA VAL A 84 9.24 11.88 -4.81
C VAL A 84 8.31 12.84 -4.09
N THR A 85 8.87 13.83 -3.42
CA THR A 85 8.11 14.88 -2.73
C THR A 85 8.65 16.26 -3.08
N ALA A 86 7.81 17.27 -2.89
CA ALA A 86 8.20 18.67 -2.94
C ALA A 86 7.30 19.45 -1.96
N ASP A 87 7.87 20.42 -1.24
CA ASP A 87 7.08 21.29 -0.35
C ASP A 87 6.07 22.14 -1.13
N ALA A 88 6.43 22.54 -2.35
CA ALA A 88 5.56 23.21 -3.31
C ALA A 88 5.98 22.83 -4.74
N ALA A 89 5.05 22.27 -5.50
CA ALA A 89 5.22 21.96 -6.91
C ALA A 89 4.15 22.69 -7.72
N VAL A 90 4.37 23.98 -7.99
CA VAL A 90 3.41 24.81 -8.74
C VAL A 90 3.80 24.82 -10.21
N GLN A 91 2.83 24.57 -11.10
CA GLN A 91 3.01 24.62 -12.55
C GLN A 91 3.63 25.96 -12.99
N GLY A 92 4.61 25.90 -13.88
CA GLY A 92 5.41 27.03 -14.35
C GLY A 92 6.49 27.51 -13.37
N GLY A 93 6.51 27.01 -12.13
CA GLY A 93 7.49 27.36 -11.10
C GLY A 93 8.71 26.43 -11.09
N TYR A 94 9.63 26.67 -10.16
CA TYR A 94 10.70 25.74 -9.81
C TYR A 94 10.37 25.08 -8.48
N ALA A 95 10.72 23.80 -8.35
CA ALA A 95 10.49 23.04 -7.13
C ALA A 95 11.75 22.30 -6.69
N ALA A 96 11.95 22.23 -5.38
CA ALA A 96 12.89 21.28 -4.78
C ALA A 96 12.21 19.92 -4.70
N LEU A 97 12.73 18.96 -5.46
CA LEU A 97 12.24 17.59 -5.49
C LEU A 97 13.17 16.72 -4.64
N THR A 98 12.60 15.93 -3.73
CA THR A 98 13.34 15.00 -2.89
C THR A 98 12.88 13.58 -3.19
N PHE A 99 13.81 12.76 -3.68
CA PHE A 99 13.61 11.35 -3.95
C PHE A 99 14.02 10.54 -2.72
N ARG A 100 13.07 9.88 -2.08
CA ARG A 100 13.32 8.99 -0.95
C ARG A 100 13.50 7.57 -1.47
N ILE A 101 14.68 7.01 -1.23
CA ILE A 101 15.10 5.69 -1.73
C ILE A 101 15.32 4.75 -0.54
N PRO A 102 14.38 3.86 -0.22
CA PRO A 102 14.59 2.82 0.79
C PRO A 102 15.35 1.63 0.21
N ASN A 103 16.09 0.93 1.07
CA ASN A 103 16.65 -0.39 0.75
C ASN A 103 15.68 -1.49 1.20
N GLU A 104 15.19 -2.30 0.26
CA GLU A 104 14.22 -3.38 0.52
C GLU A 104 14.86 -4.75 0.76
N HIS A 105 16.19 -4.84 0.70
CA HIS A 105 16.94 -6.07 0.89
C HIS A 105 17.56 -6.14 2.30
N ASP A 106 17.73 -7.36 2.80
CA ASP A 106 18.21 -7.62 4.16
C ASP A 106 19.74 -7.76 4.26
N ASP A 107 20.44 -7.96 3.14
CA ASP A 107 21.86 -8.35 3.10
C ASP A 107 22.71 -7.58 2.08
N VAL A 108 22.09 -6.81 1.18
CA VAL A 108 22.78 -6.06 0.12
C VAL A 108 22.45 -4.57 0.19
N SER A 109 23.40 -3.72 -0.19
CA SER A 109 23.27 -2.26 -0.11
C SER A 109 22.88 -1.66 -1.47
N THR A 110 22.11 -0.57 -1.47
CA THR A 110 21.90 0.24 -2.68
C THR A 110 23.14 1.09 -2.94
N THR A 111 23.74 0.93 -4.11
CA THR A 111 25.01 1.57 -4.48
C THR A 111 24.88 2.59 -5.60
N LYS A 112 23.82 2.51 -6.41
CA LYS A 112 23.54 3.47 -7.48
C LYS A 112 22.05 3.66 -7.69
N ILE A 113 21.66 4.89 -8.01
CA ILE A 113 20.29 5.29 -8.31
C ILE A 113 20.29 6.04 -9.64
N GLU A 114 19.37 5.69 -10.54
CA GLU A 114 19.16 6.41 -11.79
C GLU A 114 17.71 6.89 -11.87
N VAL A 115 17.51 8.20 -11.90
CA VAL A 115 16.21 8.82 -12.08
C VAL A 115 16.11 9.35 -13.51
N ARG A 116 15.12 8.87 -14.25
CA ARG A 116 14.76 9.40 -15.58
C ARG A 116 13.84 10.59 -15.40
N LEU A 117 14.19 11.70 -16.04
CA LEU A 117 13.32 12.86 -16.12
C LEU A 117 12.22 12.61 -17.16
N PRO A 118 10.98 13.11 -16.94
CA PRO A 118 9.86 12.86 -17.84
C PRO A 118 10.15 13.36 -19.26
N SER A 119 10.16 12.46 -20.24
CA SER A 119 10.44 12.82 -21.65
C SER A 119 9.26 13.55 -22.31
N ASP A 120 8.05 13.23 -21.88
CA ASP A 120 6.81 13.83 -22.42
C ASP A 120 6.63 15.28 -21.94
N PHE A 121 7.26 15.61 -20.80
CA PHE A 121 7.27 16.94 -20.21
C PHE A 121 8.70 17.33 -19.83
N PRO A 122 9.55 17.67 -20.81
CA PRO A 122 10.96 17.93 -20.57
C PRO A 122 11.17 19.15 -19.68
N LEU A 123 12.00 19.00 -18.66
CA LEU A 123 12.37 20.07 -17.74
C LEU A 123 13.57 20.83 -18.30
N ALA A 124 13.45 22.16 -18.41
CA ALA A 124 14.51 22.99 -19.00
C ALA A 124 15.80 22.99 -18.17
N SER A 125 15.67 22.87 -16.84
CA SER A 125 16.78 22.98 -15.91
C SER A 125 16.61 22.03 -14.73
N VAL A 126 17.71 21.41 -14.35
CA VAL A 126 17.84 20.62 -13.13
C VAL A 126 19.20 20.90 -12.51
N SER A 127 19.21 21.18 -11.20
CA SER A 127 20.43 21.27 -10.40
C SER A 127 20.36 20.32 -9.22
N VAL A 128 21.45 19.58 -8.99
CA VAL A 128 21.54 18.58 -7.92
C VAL A 128 22.05 19.25 -6.66
N LYS A 129 21.39 19.01 -5.52
CA LYS A 129 21.94 19.37 -4.21
C LYS A 129 23.07 18.38 -3.90
N PRO A 130 24.32 18.82 -3.65
CA PRO A 130 25.41 17.92 -3.34
C PRO A 130 25.07 17.00 -2.17
N HIS A 131 25.35 15.71 -2.33
CA HIS A 131 25.07 14.68 -1.34
C HIS A 131 26.40 14.08 -0.87
N PRO A 132 26.82 14.33 0.38
CA PRO A 132 28.05 13.76 0.91
C PRO A 132 28.10 12.24 0.75
N GLY A 133 29.25 11.69 0.38
CA GLY A 133 29.41 10.26 0.12
C GLY A 133 28.89 9.78 -1.24
N TRP A 134 28.24 10.65 -2.03
CA TRP A 134 27.71 10.29 -3.35
C TRP A 134 28.21 11.22 -4.45
N SER A 135 28.55 10.64 -5.58
CA SER A 135 28.79 11.36 -6.83
C SER A 135 27.51 11.44 -7.64
N TYR A 136 27.41 12.41 -8.55
CA TYR A 136 26.28 12.50 -9.48
C TYR A 136 26.71 12.82 -10.91
N GLU A 137 25.90 12.37 -11.86
CA GLU A 137 26.02 12.70 -13.28
C GLU A 137 24.64 13.08 -13.84
N ILE A 138 24.61 14.12 -14.69
CA ILE A 138 23.41 14.52 -15.43
C ILE A 138 23.66 14.26 -16.90
N GLU A 139 22.91 13.32 -17.46
CA GLU A 139 22.84 13.15 -18.91
C GLU A 139 21.83 14.11 -19.50
N LYS A 140 22.14 14.63 -20.69
CA LYS A 140 21.26 15.52 -21.44
C LYS A 140 20.85 14.88 -22.75
N THR A 141 19.75 15.35 -23.32
CA THR A 141 19.26 14.93 -24.62
C THR A 141 18.85 16.12 -25.46
N THR A 142 19.06 16.00 -26.77
CA THR A 142 18.62 17.00 -27.74
C THR A 142 17.15 16.77 -28.08
N LEU A 143 16.34 17.80 -27.91
CA LEU A 143 14.93 17.79 -28.27
C LEU A 143 14.75 17.98 -29.77
N ALA A 144 13.83 17.20 -30.36
CA ALA A 144 13.41 17.41 -31.74
C ALA A 144 12.73 18.78 -31.93
N THR A 145 11.98 19.22 -30.93
CA THR A 145 11.36 20.55 -30.87
C THR A 145 11.87 21.27 -29.62
N PRO A 146 12.63 22.38 -29.75
CA PRO A 146 13.10 23.16 -28.61
C PRO A 146 11.93 23.67 -27.76
N ILE A 147 12.10 23.67 -26.44
CA ILE A 147 11.17 24.30 -25.51
C ILE A 147 11.58 25.75 -25.23
N GLU A 148 10.63 26.58 -24.83
CA GLU A 148 10.92 27.95 -24.40
C GLU A 148 10.95 28.05 -22.87
N SER A 149 11.99 28.67 -22.33
CA SER A 149 12.09 28.98 -20.91
C SER A 149 12.82 30.31 -20.74
N HIS A 150 12.26 31.22 -19.93
CA HIS A 150 12.82 32.57 -19.71
C HIS A 150 13.13 33.35 -21.01
N GLY A 151 12.32 33.14 -22.06
CA GLY A 151 12.50 33.80 -23.37
C GLY A 151 13.62 33.23 -24.24
N ALA A 152 14.26 32.13 -23.83
CA ALA A 152 15.26 31.42 -24.61
C ALA A 152 14.72 30.09 -25.13
N LYS A 153 15.11 29.72 -26.36
CA LYS A 153 14.85 28.39 -26.93
C LYS A 153 15.91 27.41 -26.44
N ILE A 154 15.47 26.34 -25.81
CA ILE A 154 16.31 25.30 -25.23
C ILE A 154 16.12 24.02 -26.06
N GLY A 155 17.14 23.68 -26.83
CA GLY A 155 17.18 22.47 -27.64
C GLY A 155 17.82 21.27 -26.94
N GLU A 156 18.45 21.46 -25.79
CA GLU A 156 19.08 20.39 -25.01
C GLU A 156 18.63 20.48 -23.56
N VAL A 157 18.11 19.37 -23.03
CA VAL A 157 17.55 19.30 -21.67
C VAL A 157 18.14 18.13 -20.89
N PRO A 158 18.21 18.21 -19.56
CA PRO A 158 18.48 17.05 -18.71
C PRO A 158 17.48 15.92 -18.98
N SER A 159 17.97 14.68 -19.07
CA SER A 159 17.15 13.49 -19.34
C SER A 159 17.28 12.40 -18.27
N LYS A 160 18.42 12.35 -17.57
CA LYS A 160 18.68 11.38 -16.51
C LYS A 160 19.63 11.96 -15.48
N ILE A 161 19.41 11.59 -14.23
CA ILE A 161 20.31 11.88 -13.12
C ILE A 161 20.73 10.55 -12.53
N THR A 162 22.03 10.35 -12.40
CA THR A 162 22.61 9.15 -11.78
C THR A 162 23.32 9.58 -10.51
N TRP A 163 23.04 8.94 -9.38
CA TRP A 163 23.83 9.03 -8.16
C TRP A 163 24.55 7.73 -7.91
N THR A 164 25.84 7.79 -7.59
CA THR A 164 26.66 6.60 -7.27
C THR A 164 27.38 6.80 -5.94
N ALA A 165 27.23 5.83 -5.04
CA ALA A 165 27.91 5.82 -3.74
C ALA A 165 29.42 5.78 -3.96
N SER A 166 30.16 6.56 -3.16
CA SER A 166 31.63 6.63 -3.28
C SER A 166 32.33 5.43 -2.65
N GLY A 167 31.60 4.63 -1.86
CA GLY A 167 32.07 3.43 -1.19
C GLY A 167 30.98 2.81 -0.33
N GLU A 168 31.27 1.66 0.27
CA GLU A 168 30.32 0.87 1.07
C GLU A 168 29.75 1.66 2.26
N ASP A 169 30.55 2.55 2.87
CA ASP A 169 30.11 3.36 4.01
C ASP A 169 29.06 4.41 3.65
N SER A 170 28.98 4.79 2.37
CA SER A 170 27.99 5.77 1.87
C SER A 170 26.77 5.11 1.22
N ALA A 171 26.85 3.81 0.90
CA ALA A 171 25.75 3.06 0.31
C ALA A 171 24.57 2.95 1.30
N ILE A 172 23.35 2.87 0.79
CA ILE A 172 22.15 2.71 1.63
C ILE A 172 22.10 1.25 2.10
N LYS A 173 22.30 0.99 3.39
CA LYS A 173 22.41 -0.38 3.92
C LYS A 173 21.03 -1.02 4.10
N PRO A 174 20.96 -2.35 4.31
CA PRO A 174 19.73 -3.03 4.69
C PRO A 174 18.97 -2.31 5.81
N GLY A 175 17.66 -2.11 5.60
CA GLY A 175 16.79 -1.41 6.56
C GLY A 175 16.96 0.10 6.65
N GLU A 176 17.85 0.71 5.84
CA GLU A 176 18.02 2.16 5.76
C GLU A 176 17.27 2.75 4.55
N TYR A 177 17.15 4.07 4.54
CA TYR A 177 16.74 4.85 3.38
C TYR A 177 17.61 6.11 3.29
N ASP A 178 17.68 6.70 2.11
CA ASP A 178 18.33 7.99 1.91
C ASP A 178 17.50 8.91 1.00
N GLU A 179 17.83 10.20 0.97
CA GLU A 179 17.06 11.24 0.29
C GLU A 179 17.92 12.09 -0.66
N PHE A 180 17.63 11.99 -1.96
CA PHE A 180 18.37 12.66 -3.03
C PHE A 180 17.57 13.85 -3.53
N SER A 181 18.14 15.05 -3.43
CA SER A 181 17.41 16.29 -3.72
C SER A 181 17.92 17.00 -4.97
N VAL A 182 16.99 17.51 -5.76
CA VAL A 182 17.26 18.35 -6.93
C VAL A 182 16.35 19.57 -6.93
N SER A 183 16.79 20.68 -7.53
CA SER A 183 15.90 21.75 -7.93
C SER A 183 15.62 21.61 -9.42
N ALA A 184 14.36 21.58 -9.82
CA ALA A 184 13.97 21.36 -11.21
C ALA A 184 12.89 22.35 -11.65
N GLY A 185 12.95 22.75 -12.92
CA GLY A 185 11.91 23.58 -13.52
C GLY A 185 12.31 24.25 -14.85
N PRO A 186 11.40 25.06 -15.41
CA PRO A 186 10.05 25.29 -14.91
C PRO A 186 9.20 24.02 -14.99
N LEU A 187 8.31 23.83 -14.02
CA LEU A 187 7.41 22.70 -13.99
C LEU A 187 6.38 22.84 -15.13
N PRO A 188 6.05 21.75 -15.84
CA PRO A 188 5.11 21.75 -16.95
C PRO A 188 3.66 22.00 -16.50
N ASP A 189 2.81 22.36 -17.45
CA ASP A 189 1.36 22.53 -17.26
C ASP A 189 0.66 21.17 -17.43
N THR A 190 0.82 20.31 -16.41
CA THR A 190 0.21 18.97 -16.28
C THR A 190 -0.09 18.73 -14.80
N ASP A 191 -0.98 17.79 -14.50
CA ASP A 191 -1.37 17.49 -13.12
C ASP A 191 -0.31 16.69 -12.36
N GLN A 192 0.54 15.93 -13.06
CA GLN A 192 1.53 15.06 -12.42
C GLN A 192 2.75 14.79 -13.29
N LEU A 193 3.86 14.42 -12.65
CA LEU A 193 5.09 13.96 -13.28
C LEU A 193 5.53 12.61 -12.71
N ALA A 194 5.74 11.62 -13.58
CA ALA A 194 6.27 10.31 -13.20
C ALA A 194 7.77 10.21 -13.47
N PHE A 195 8.54 9.81 -12.46
CA PHE A 195 10.00 9.72 -12.50
C PHE A 195 10.47 8.27 -12.43
N LYS A 196 10.56 7.62 -13.60
CA LYS A 196 11.03 6.23 -13.70
C LYS A 196 12.42 6.10 -13.07
N THR A 197 12.54 5.24 -12.07
CA THR A 197 13.74 5.14 -11.23
C THR A 197 14.29 3.73 -11.25
N LEU A 198 15.61 3.60 -11.40
CA LEU A 198 16.33 2.33 -11.26
C LEU A 198 17.20 2.38 -10.02
N GLN A 199 17.17 1.30 -9.25
CA GLN A 199 17.94 1.14 -8.02
C GLN A 199 18.85 -0.07 -8.18
N TYR A 200 20.14 0.14 -7.99
CA TYR A 200 21.17 -0.87 -8.20
C TYR A 200 21.75 -1.30 -6.85
N TYR A 201 21.85 -2.60 -6.65
CA TYR A 201 22.33 -3.22 -5.43
C TYR A 201 23.75 -3.74 -5.57
N SER A 202 24.42 -3.96 -4.44
CA SER A 202 25.83 -4.39 -4.37
C SER A 202 26.09 -5.78 -4.94
N ASP A 203 25.07 -6.64 -5.04
CA ASP A 203 25.12 -7.95 -5.68
C ASP A 203 24.92 -7.90 -7.22
N GLY A 204 24.64 -6.72 -7.76
CA GLY A 204 24.35 -6.50 -9.18
C GLY A 204 22.88 -6.56 -9.53
N GLU A 205 21.95 -6.80 -8.59
CA GLU A 205 20.52 -6.68 -8.86
C GLU A 205 20.15 -5.24 -9.24
N VAL A 206 19.16 -5.13 -10.15
CA VAL A 206 18.57 -3.84 -10.53
C VAL A 206 17.05 -3.90 -10.38
N VAL A 207 16.55 -3.21 -9.37
CA VAL A 207 15.12 -2.99 -9.13
C VAL A 207 14.64 -1.81 -9.97
N ARG A 208 13.46 -1.95 -10.58
CA ARG A 208 12.90 -1.00 -11.54
C ARG A 208 11.58 -0.42 -11.03
N TRP A 209 11.64 0.79 -10.50
CA TRP A 209 10.50 1.60 -10.07
C TRP A 209 9.93 2.35 -11.27
N ILE A 210 9.23 1.61 -12.14
CA ILE A 210 8.82 2.10 -13.46
C ILE A 210 7.37 1.78 -13.83
N GLN A 211 6.64 1.07 -12.97
CA GLN A 211 5.26 0.67 -13.25
C GLN A 211 4.32 1.87 -13.13
N GLU A 212 3.39 1.96 -14.07
CA GLU A 212 2.34 2.98 -14.06
C GLU A 212 1.17 2.49 -13.23
N GLN A 213 0.43 3.42 -12.61
CA GLN A 213 -0.79 3.07 -11.88
C GLN A 213 -1.81 2.46 -12.84
N GLY A 214 -2.38 1.32 -12.46
CA GLY A 214 -3.40 0.64 -13.25
C GLY A 214 -4.73 1.40 -13.26
N THR A 215 -5.70 0.89 -14.03
CA THR A 215 -7.08 1.42 -14.05
C THR A 215 -7.97 0.86 -12.94
N GLY A 216 -7.44 -0.05 -12.11
CA GLY A 216 -8.12 -0.61 -10.94
C GLY A 216 -7.42 -0.21 -9.63
N ASP A 217 -7.96 -0.66 -8.50
CA ASP A 217 -7.48 -0.32 -7.15
C ASP A 217 -6.24 -1.13 -6.71
N GLU A 218 -5.65 -1.93 -7.60
CA GLU A 218 -4.47 -2.74 -7.30
C GLU A 218 -3.20 -1.89 -7.43
N GLU A 219 -2.52 -1.65 -6.30
CA GLU A 219 -1.27 -0.89 -6.27
C GLU A 219 -0.15 -1.71 -6.95
N PRO A 220 0.58 -1.15 -7.93
CA PRO A 220 1.73 -1.81 -8.52
C PRO A 220 2.79 -2.12 -7.46
N GLU A 221 3.49 -3.24 -7.60
CA GLU A 221 4.58 -3.63 -6.67
C GLU A 221 5.77 -2.67 -6.71
N ARG A 222 6.05 -2.09 -7.88
CA ARG A 222 7.21 -1.22 -8.13
C ARG A 222 6.78 0.02 -8.93
N PRO A 223 5.92 0.87 -8.34
CA PRO A 223 5.37 2.03 -9.04
C PRO A 223 6.46 3.05 -9.32
N ALA A 224 6.37 3.74 -10.45
CA ALA A 224 7.19 4.91 -10.70
C ALA A 224 6.81 6.02 -9.70
N PRO A 225 7.79 6.69 -9.07
CA PRO A 225 7.54 7.85 -8.23
C PRO A 225 6.76 8.93 -8.98
N VAL A 226 5.64 9.38 -8.44
CA VAL A 226 4.79 10.42 -9.03
C VAL A 226 4.82 11.68 -8.16
N LEU A 227 5.05 12.83 -8.80
CA LEU A 227 4.91 14.15 -8.20
C LEU A 227 3.64 14.81 -8.73
N GLU A 228 2.72 15.11 -7.82
CA GLU A 228 1.54 15.92 -8.14
C GLU A 228 1.93 17.40 -8.28
N LEU A 229 1.36 18.06 -9.29
CA LEU A 229 1.57 19.47 -9.58
C LEU A 229 0.30 20.26 -9.29
N THR A 230 0.47 21.45 -8.73
CA THR A 230 -0.62 22.37 -8.42
C THR A 230 -0.70 23.46 -9.47
N ALA A 231 -1.93 23.76 -9.90
CA ALA A 231 -2.16 24.80 -10.89
C ALA A 231 -1.69 26.18 -10.40
N LYS A 232 -1.15 26.98 -11.34
CA LYS A 232 -0.71 28.34 -11.03
C LYS A 232 -1.88 29.19 -10.53
N GLY A 233 -1.78 29.70 -9.31
CA GLY A 233 -2.83 30.53 -8.69
C GLY A 233 -3.92 29.72 -7.98
N ALA A 234 -3.81 28.40 -7.92
CA ALA A 234 -4.60 27.62 -6.97
C ALA A 234 -4.17 27.98 -5.55
N VAL A 235 -5.08 28.59 -4.79
CA VAL A 235 -4.91 28.73 -3.34
C VAL A 235 -4.94 27.32 -2.77
N ALA A 236 -3.87 26.91 -2.09
CA ALA A 236 -3.85 25.65 -1.35
C ALA A 236 -5.12 25.55 -0.51
N PRO A 237 -5.84 24.40 -0.52
CA PRO A 237 -6.99 24.27 0.35
C PRO A 237 -6.52 24.51 1.78
N ALA A 238 -7.06 25.55 2.41
CA ALA A 238 -6.84 25.79 3.83
C ALA A 238 -7.19 24.50 4.57
N PRO A 239 -6.41 24.07 5.58
CA PRO A 239 -6.80 22.92 6.37
C PRO A 239 -8.22 23.20 6.86
N ALA A 240 -9.14 22.30 6.52
CA ALA A 240 -10.52 22.39 6.99
C ALA A 240 -10.45 22.41 8.51
N THR A 241 -10.51 23.61 9.08
CA THR A 241 -10.69 23.79 10.51
C THR A 241 -12.08 23.24 10.73
N ALA A 242 -12.17 22.03 11.27
CA ALA A 242 -13.43 21.48 11.73
C ALA A 242 -14.03 22.54 12.66
N ALA A 243 -15.00 23.27 12.14
CA ALA A 243 -15.77 24.22 12.91
C ALA A 243 -16.48 23.40 13.98
N ARG A 244 -15.88 23.37 15.17
CA ARG A 244 -16.53 22.84 16.36
C ARG A 244 -17.71 23.76 16.60
N ALA A 245 -18.87 23.32 16.15
CA ALA A 245 -20.14 23.91 16.53
C ALA A 245 -20.21 23.85 18.06
N ALA A 246 -19.92 24.99 18.69
CA ALA A 246 -20.20 25.20 20.10
C ALA A 246 -21.73 25.31 20.22
N THR A 247 -22.38 24.19 20.50
CA THR A 247 -23.79 24.20 20.89
C THR A 247 -23.86 24.83 22.27
N ALA A 248 -24.37 26.07 22.33
CA ALA A 248 -24.71 26.72 23.57
C ALA A 248 -25.72 25.86 24.35
N ALA A 249 -25.35 25.47 25.57
CA ALA A 249 -26.25 24.80 26.49
C ALA A 249 -27.35 25.79 26.93
N GLY A 250 -28.54 25.63 26.36
CA GLY A 250 -29.76 26.20 26.90
C GLY A 250 -30.22 25.35 28.08
N THR A 251 -30.29 25.97 29.26
CA THR A 251 -30.90 25.40 30.46
C THR A 251 -32.39 25.15 30.21
N GLY A 252 -32.79 23.88 30.24
CA GLY A 252 -34.20 23.46 30.13
C GLY A 252 -34.40 22.13 30.87
N SER A 253 -35.24 22.20 31.90
CA SER A 253 -35.59 21.24 32.95
C SER A 253 -35.69 19.74 32.64
N ASP A 254 -35.24 18.97 33.64
CA ASP A 254 -35.84 17.77 34.24
C ASP A 254 -36.93 17.02 33.46
N ALA A 255 -36.53 15.87 32.90
CA ALA A 255 -37.18 14.57 33.13
C ALA A 255 -36.49 13.47 32.31
N GLY A 256 -35.92 12.45 32.99
CA GLY A 256 -35.65 11.16 32.36
C GLY A 256 -34.17 10.74 32.22
N VAL A 257 -33.37 10.84 33.27
CA VAL A 257 -32.05 10.17 33.33
C VAL A 257 -32.01 9.21 34.51
N SER A 258 -32.46 7.98 34.31
CA SER A 258 -32.34 6.90 35.32
C SER A 258 -31.88 5.55 34.75
N TRP A 259 -31.41 5.50 33.49
CA TRP A 259 -30.89 4.25 32.92
C TRP A 259 -29.44 4.32 32.42
N ALA A 260 -28.81 5.50 32.37
CA ALA A 260 -27.47 5.69 31.81
C ALA A 260 -26.29 5.51 32.80
N ILE A 261 -26.56 5.25 34.08
CA ILE A 261 -25.51 5.03 35.11
C ILE A 261 -25.15 3.52 35.25
N GLY A 262 -25.90 2.62 34.61
CA GLY A 262 -25.68 1.17 34.72
C GLY A 262 -24.51 0.59 33.90
N LEU A 263 -23.99 1.32 32.89
CA LEU A 263 -23.02 0.76 31.93
C LEU A 263 -21.57 1.26 32.12
N SER A 264 -21.33 2.24 33.00
CA SER A 264 -19.97 2.75 33.27
C SER A 264 -19.25 2.04 34.42
N ALA A 265 -19.97 1.29 35.28
CA ALA A 265 -19.36 0.53 36.37
C ALA A 265 -18.82 -0.85 35.94
N ALA A 266 -19.34 -1.44 34.85
CA ALA A 266 -18.94 -2.77 34.39
C ALA A 266 -17.59 -2.77 33.64
N SER A 267 -17.26 -1.68 32.93
CA SER A 267 -16.02 -1.54 32.16
C SER A 267 -14.78 -1.31 33.05
N LEU A 268 -14.94 -0.65 34.20
CA LEU A 268 -13.85 -0.41 35.14
C LEU A 268 -13.39 -1.72 35.84
N VAL A 269 -14.32 -2.63 36.12
CA VAL A 269 -14.02 -3.92 36.77
C VAL A 269 -13.25 -4.87 35.83
N ILE A 270 -13.52 -4.82 34.53
CA ILE A 270 -12.83 -5.65 33.52
C ILE A 270 -11.39 -5.15 33.31
N CYS A 271 -11.16 -3.83 33.25
CA CYS A 271 -9.81 -3.28 33.10
C CYS A 271 -8.92 -3.54 34.33
N LEU A 272 -9.46 -3.46 35.55
CA LEU A 272 -8.72 -3.79 36.78
C LEU A 272 -8.39 -5.29 36.89
N GLY A 273 -9.27 -6.18 36.41
CA GLY A 273 -9.00 -7.62 36.37
C GLY A 273 -7.83 -8.02 35.46
N CYS A 274 -7.72 -7.39 34.28
CA CYS A 274 -6.64 -7.65 33.33
C CYS A 274 -5.27 -7.17 33.84
N ALA A 275 -5.22 -6.02 34.52
CA ALA A 275 -3.98 -5.47 35.07
C ALA A 275 -3.41 -6.35 36.21
N VAL A 276 -4.27 -6.87 37.08
CA VAL A 276 -3.86 -7.75 38.20
C VAL A 276 -3.36 -9.11 37.68
N ALA A 277 -3.98 -9.65 36.62
CA ALA A 277 -3.54 -10.91 36.02
C ALA A 277 -2.16 -10.82 35.35
N LEU A 278 -1.82 -9.68 34.71
CA LEU A 278 -0.49 -9.46 34.16
C LEU A 278 0.58 -9.26 35.25
N ALA A 279 0.27 -8.52 36.32
CA ALA A 279 1.20 -8.28 37.42
C ALA A 279 1.56 -9.57 38.19
N LEU A 280 0.59 -10.48 38.38
CA LEU A 280 0.82 -11.78 39.03
C LEU A 280 1.62 -12.75 38.16
N ARG A 281 1.54 -12.62 36.84
CA ARG A 281 2.29 -13.46 35.89
C ARG A 281 3.77 -13.07 35.84
N TRP A 282 4.06 -11.77 35.90
CA TRP A 282 5.44 -11.25 35.90
C TRP A 282 6.21 -11.62 37.16
N ARG A 283 5.52 -11.67 38.31
CA ARG A 283 6.09 -12.09 39.61
C ARG A 283 6.39 -13.58 39.73
N ARG A 284 5.92 -14.43 38.81
CA ARG A 284 6.16 -15.89 38.84
C ARG A 284 7.26 -16.35 37.90
N THR A 285 7.80 -15.45 37.07
CA THR A 285 8.84 -15.74 36.07
C THR A 285 10.09 -14.88 36.25
N GLY A 286 10.22 -14.18 37.38
CA GLY A 286 11.44 -13.51 37.82
C GLY A 286 12.02 -14.20 39.04
#